data_AF-A0A7X6CIE0-F1
#
_entry.id   AF-A0A7X6CIE0-F1
#
_cell.length_a   1.000
_cell.length_b   1.000
_cell.length_c   1.000
_cell.angle_alpha   90.00
_cell.angle_beta   90.00
_cell.angle_gamma   90.00
#
_symmetry.space_group_name_H-M   'P 1'
#
loop_
_entity.id
_entity.type
_entity.pdbx_description
1 polymer ?
#
loop_
_entity_poly.entity_id
_entity_poly.type
_entity_poly.pdbx_seq_one_letter_code
_entity_poly.pdbx_strand_id
1 'polypeptide(L)'
;MNKPMQKRKCRGVILSERGLQRFQEAVERSAIAKNGGYAYTLEQLSNLTGVSVRSICRMRSCKTPVDRQTLEDVFRTFNLTLTDRDYIQPEPETPPPQPVKSIAQDWGESPDVSLFYGRTAELNTLTQWILQDRCRLIGIIGIGGIGKTALSVKLAQQVQDKFSYVIWRSLRNAPPLATLLSELVPFV
;
A
#
# COMPACT_ATOMS: atom_id res chain seq x y z
N MET A 1 -29.31 10.31 -30.10
CA MET A 1 -27.99 9.87 -30.62
C MET A 1 -26.97 9.99 -29.51
N ASN A 2 -26.75 8.92 -28.72
CA ASN A 2 -25.77 8.94 -27.63
C ASN A 2 -24.50 8.21 -28.06
N LYS A 3 -23.42 8.98 -28.20
CA LYS A 3 -22.07 8.51 -28.52
C LYS A 3 -21.54 7.70 -27.32
N PRO A 4 -21.04 6.46 -27.48
CA PRO A 4 -20.48 5.73 -26.34
C PRO A 4 -19.11 6.34 -25.96
N MET A 5 -18.95 6.66 -24.68
CA MET A 5 -17.68 7.09 -24.09
C MET A 5 -16.64 5.97 -24.21
N GLN A 6 -15.55 6.24 -24.93
CA GLN A 6 -14.39 5.36 -25.02
C GLN A 6 -13.72 5.23 -23.65
N LYS A 7 -13.82 4.04 -23.06
CA LYS A 7 -12.98 3.60 -21.93
C LYS A 7 -11.51 3.78 -22.30
N ARG A 8 -10.82 4.74 -21.68
CA ARG A 8 -9.37 4.85 -21.74
C ARG A 8 -8.76 3.63 -21.04
N LYS A 9 -8.30 2.66 -21.83
CA LYS A 9 -7.57 1.48 -21.33
C LYS A 9 -6.18 1.92 -20.86
N CYS A 10 -5.88 1.76 -19.58
CA CYS A 10 -4.51 1.82 -19.06
C CYS A 10 -3.69 0.69 -19.70
N ARG A 11 -2.73 1.02 -20.56
CA ARG A 11 -1.91 0.07 -21.38
C ARG A 11 -0.44 0.00 -20.97
N GLY A 12 -0.08 0.54 -19.81
CA GLY A 12 1.30 0.46 -19.33
C GLY A 12 1.60 -0.91 -18.72
N VAL A 13 2.77 -1.47 -18.99
CA VAL A 13 3.34 -2.69 -18.40
C VAL A 13 4.73 -2.38 -17.82
N ILE A 14 5.17 -3.16 -16.83
CA ILE A 14 6.51 -3.05 -16.22
C ILE A 14 7.23 -4.39 -16.41
N LEU A 15 8.55 -4.40 -16.57
CA LEU A 15 9.29 -5.66 -16.62
C LEU A 15 9.20 -6.40 -15.28
N SER A 16 8.95 -7.71 -15.32
CA SER A 16 9.13 -8.56 -14.16
C SER A 16 10.63 -8.68 -13.85
N GLU A 17 10.98 -9.15 -12.65
CA GLU A 17 12.38 -9.41 -12.29
C GLU A 17 13.06 -10.36 -13.29
N ARG A 18 12.34 -11.41 -13.70
CA ARG A 18 12.77 -12.35 -14.74
C ARG A 18 12.94 -11.68 -16.11
N GLY A 19 12.00 -10.83 -16.52
CA GLY A 19 12.09 -10.12 -17.80
C GLY A 19 13.26 -9.15 -17.84
N LEU A 20 13.52 -8.46 -16.72
CA LEU A 20 14.68 -7.58 -16.57
C LEU A 20 15.98 -8.38 -16.66
N GLN A 21 16.08 -9.52 -15.98
CA GLN A 21 17.25 -10.40 -16.05
C GLN A 21 17.52 -10.86 -17.48
N ARG A 22 16.50 -11.36 -18.19
CA ARG A 22 16.65 -11.81 -19.59
C ARG A 22 17.10 -10.68 -20.51
N PHE A 23 16.55 -9.49 -20.32
CA PHE A 23 16.98 -8.32 -21.07
C PHE A 23 18.45 -7.97 -20.79
N GLN A 24 18.87 -7.94 -19.52
CA GLN A 24 20.25 -7.64 -19.14
C GLN A 24 21.24 -8.66 -19.74
N GLU A 25 20.94 -9.96 -19.63
CA GLU A 25 21.78 -11.02 -20.19
C GLU A 25 21.90 -10.90 -21.72
N ALA A 26 20.82 -10.55 -22.42
CA ALA A 26 20.85 -10.40 -23.87
C ALA A 26 21.61 -9.14 -24.31
N VAL A 27 21.47 -8.04 -23.56
CA VAL A 27 22.24 -6.80 -23.77
C VAL A 27 23.74 -7.08 -23.56
N GLU A 28 24.11 -7.81 -22.52
CA GLU A 28 25.50 -8.18 -22.23
C GLU A 28 26.08 -9.10 -23.33
N ARG A 29 25.34 -10.14 -23.74
CA ARG A 29 25.75 -11.01 -24.86
C ARG A 29 25.94 -10.23 -26.16
N SER A 30 25.04 -9.28 -26.44
CA SER A 30 25.17 -8.41 -27.61
C SER A 30 26.37 -7.47 -27.46
N ALA A 31 26.65 -6.96 -26.26
CA ALA A 31 27.81 -6.11 -26.00
C ALA A 31 29.12 -6.86 -26.26
N ILE A 32 29.22 -8.12 -25.83
CA ILE A 32 30.36 -9.00 -26.10
C ILE A 32 30.51 -9.23 -27.61
N ALA A 33 29.43 -9.53 -28.32
CA ALA A 33 29.48 -9.87 -29.74
C ALA A 33 29.67 -8.66 -30.68
N LYS A 34 29.08 -7.50 -30.35
CA LYS A 34 28.92 -6.37 -31.28
C LYS A 34 29.46 -5.03 -30.75
N ASN A 35 29.77 -4.92 -29.47
CA ASN A 35 30.31 -3.70 -28.85
C ASN A 35 31.71 -3.92 -28.23
N GLY A 36 32.45 -4.93 -28.72
CA GLY A 36 33.79 -5.25 -28.26
C GLY A 36 33.89 -5.62 -26.78
N GLY A 37 32.80 -6.10 -26.16
CA GLY A 37 32.74 -6.41 -24.73
C GLY A 37 32.37 -5.24 -23.82
N TYR A 38 32.25 -4.02 -24.35
CA TYR A 38 31.88 -2.86 -23.55
C TYR A 38 30.36 -2.77 -23.36
N ALA A 39 29.92 -2.43 -22.15
CA ALA A 39 28.51 -2.16 -21.88
C ALA A 39 27.98 -1.04 -22.79
N TYR A 40 26.76 -1.20 -23.31
CA TYR A 40 26.14 -0.17 -24.13
C TYR A 40 25.76 1.06 -23.30
N THR A 41 26.01 2.25 -23.85
CA THR A 41 25.47 3.50 -23.31
C THR A 41 23.96 3.59 -23.57
N LEU A 42 23.27 4.49 -22.85
CA LEU A 42 21.83 4.71 -23.06
C LEU A 42 21.51 5.19 -24.49
N GLU A 43 22.39 6.02 -25.07
CA GLU A 43 22.27 6.50 -26.46
C GLU A 43 22.45 5.36 -27.47
N GLN A 44 23.44 4.49 -27.23
CA GLN A 44 23.65 3.30 -28.09
C GLN A 44 22.44 2.36 -28.03
N LEU A 45 21.90 2.12 -26.84
CA LEU A 45 20.68 1.30 -26.69
C LEU A 45 19.47 1.97 -27.37
N SER A 46 19.34 3.29 -27.27
CA SER A 46 18.27 4.05 -27.94
C SER A 46 18.35 3.90 -29.46
N ASN A 47 19.54 4.07 -30.03
CA ASN A 47 19.78 3.93 -31.46
C ASN A 47 19.55 2.49 -31.96
N LEU A 48 19.92 1.48 -31.16
CA LEU A 48 19.74 0.07 -31.51
C LEU A 48 18.27 -0.39 -31.44
N THR A 49 17.53 0.08 -30.45
CA THR A 49 16.14 -0.35 -30.21
C THR A 49 15.10 0.51 -30.90
N GLY A 50 15.48 1.70 -31.39
CA GLY A 50 14.54 2.68 -31.93
C GLY A 50 13.63 3.30 -30.87
N VAL A 51 13.89 3.03 -29.58
CA VAL A 51 13.11 3.49 -28.43
C VAL A 51 13.86 4.60 -27.72
N SER A 52 13.15 5.67 -27.33
CA SER A 52 13.78 6.81 -26.65
C SER A 52 14.57 6.41 -25.40
N VAL A 53 15.67 7.13 -25.15
CA VAL A 53 16.46 7.04 -23.90
C VAL A 53 15.57 7.09 -22.66
N ARG A 54 14.52 7.93 -22.66
CA ARG A 54 13.56 8.04 -21.55
C ARG A 54 12.82 6.73 -21.30
N SER A 55 12.34 6.07 -22.36
CA SER A 55 11.67 4.77 -22.25
C SER A 55 12.62 3.66 -21.80
N ILE A 56 13.88 3.69 -22.22
CA ILE A 56 14.93 2.75 -21.76
C ILE A 56 15.20 2.93 -20.27
N CYS A 57 15.35 4.18 -19.80
CA CYS A 57 15.52 4.47 -18.37
C CYS A 57 14.32 3.99 -17.54
N ARG A 58 13.10 4.22 -18.04
CA ARG A 58 11.85 3.78 -17.38
C ARG A 58 11.77 2.25 -17.27
N MET A 59 12.09 1.55 -18.36
CA MET A 59 12.13 0.10 -18.41
C MET A 59 13.18 -0.50 -17.46
N ARG A 60 14.41 0.05 -17.42
CA ARG A 60 15.46 -0.42 -16.50
C ARG A 60 15.18 -0.10 -15.03
N SER A 61 14.47 1.00 -14.75
CA SER A 61 14.16 1.41 -13.38
C SER A 61 12.97 0.64 -12.79
N CYS A 62 12.12 0.01 -13.61
CA CYS A 62 10.86 -0.62 -13.21
C CYS A 62 9.89 0.26 -12.38
N LYS A 63 10.13 1.58 -12.28
CA LYS A 63 9.35 2.51 -11.45
C LYS A 63 8.12 3.09 -12.16
N THR A 64 8.11 3.06 -13.49
CA THR A 64 7.05 3.66 -14.29
C THR A 64 6.67 2.72 -15.42
N PRO A 65 5.36 2.50 -15.67
CA PRO A 65 4.91 1.64 -16.76
C PRO A 65 5.33 2.19 -18.13
N VAL A 66 5.70 1.28 -19.03
CA VAL A 66 5.98 1.54 -20.45
C VAL A 66 4.95 0.81 -21.31
N ASP A 67 4.72 1.25 -22.54
CA ASP A 67 3.78 0.55 -23.43
C ASP A 67 4.31 -0.85 -23.80
N ARG A 68 3.40 -1.84 -23.94
CA ARG A 68 3.78 -3.22 -24.28
C ARG A 68 4.56 -3.31 -25.59
N GLN A 69 4.19 -2.52 -26.60
CA GLN A 69 4.88 -2.50 -27.88
C GLN A 69 6.35 -2.08 -27.70
N THR A 70 6.60 -1.13 -26.79
CA THR A 70 7.98 -0.70 -26.47
C THR A 70 8.83 -1.84 -25.92
N LEU A 71 8.26 -2.72 -25.07
CA LEU A 71 8.98 -3.89 -24.58
C LEU A 71 9.22 -4.92 -25.69
N GLU A 72 8.22 -5.16 -26.54
CA GLU A 72 8.34 -6.09 -27.66
C GLU A 72 9.42 -5.65 -28.66
N ASP A 73 9.46 -4.36 -28.99
CA ASP A 73 10.45 -3.80 -29.92
C ASP A 73 11.87 -3.93 -29.36
N VAL A 74 12.06 -3.61 -28.07
CA VAL A 74 13.34 -3.77 -27.39
C VAL A 74 13.77 -5.24 -27.35
N PHE A 75 12.87 -6.16 -26.96
CA PHE A 75 13.20 -7.59 -26.89
C PHE A 75 13.56 -8.15 -28.26
N ARG A 76 12.83 -7.73 -29.31
CA ARG A 76 13.08 -8.14 -30.69
C ARG A 76 14.47 -7.71 -31.18
N THR A 77 14.94 -6.51 -30.82
CA THR A 77 16.31 -6.05 -31.15
C THR A 77 17.39 -7.00 -30.66
N PHE A 78 17.16 -7.65 -29.52
CA PHE A 78 18.09 -8.61 -28.93
C PHE A 78 17.75 -10.08 -29.23
N ASN A 79 16.95 -10.34 -30.27
CA ASN A 79 16.46 -11.67 -30.66
C ASN A 79 15.74 -12.42 -29.52
N LEU A 80 15.08 -11.69 -28.63
CA LEU A 80 14.23 -12.25 -27.60
C LEU A 80 12.76 -12.17 -28.01
N THR A 81 12.01 -13.19 -27.66
CA THR A 81 10.54 -13.16 -27.68
C THR A 81 10.04 -12.78 -26.30
N LEU A 82 9.29 -11.67 -26.21
CA LEU A 82 8.62 -11.27 -24.98
C LEU A 82 7.52 -12.29 -24.65
N THR A 83 7.57 -12.86 -23.45
CA THR A 83 6.55 -13.78 -22.94
C THR A 83 5.76 -13.14 -21.81
N ASP A 84 4.57 -13.68 -21.49
CA ASP A 84 3.72 -13.16 -20.40
C ASP A 84 4.36 -13.28 -19.01
N ARG A 85 5.48 -13.99 -18.88
CA ARG A 85 6.28 -14.08 -17.64
C ARG A 85 7.33 -12.98 -17.51
N ASP A 86 7.62 -12.26 -18.60
CA ASP A 86 8.69 -11.25 -18.66
C ASP A 86 8.18 -9.84 -18.29
N TYR A 87 6.87 -9.65 -18.17
CA TYR A 87 6.29 -8.38 -17.77
C TYR A 87 5.14 -8.59 -16.79
N ILE A 88 4.95 -7.60 -15.93
CA ILE A 88 3.83 -7.47 -15.02
C ILE A 88 2.99 -6.35 -15.61
N GLN A 89 1.73 -6.65 -15.92
CA GLN A 89 0.77 -5.59 -16.11
C GLN A 89 0.51 -5.03 -14.70
N PRO A 90 0.87 -3.76 -14.39
CA PRO A 90 0.28 -3.11 -13.23
C PRO A 90 -1.21 -3.16 -13.51
N GLU A 91 -1.90 -4.07 -12.83
CA GLU A 91 -3.33 -4.15 -12.93
C GLU A 91 -3.86 -2.72 -12.73
N PRO A 92 -4.83 -2.25 -13.53
CA PRO A 92 -5.60 -1.12 -13.06
C PRO A 92 -6.05 -1.54 -11.67
N GLU A 93 -5.60 -0.79 -10.67
CA GLU A 93 -5.95 -1.00 -9.28
C GLU A 93 -7.39 -1.49 -9.24
N THR A 94 -7.59 -2.60 -8.52
CA THR A 94 -8.89 -3.05 -8.04
C THR A 94 -9.88 -1.89 -7.99
N PRO A 95 -11.15 -2.08 -8.44
CA PRO A 95 -12.14 -1.01 -8.53
C PRO A 95 -11.99 -0.08 -7.33
N PRO A 96 -11.91 1.25 -7.56
CA PRO A 96 -11.33 2.24 -6.65
C PRO A 96 -11.68 1.83 -5.24
N PRO A 97 -10.70 1.68 -4.30
CA PRO A 97 -10.92 1.04 -3.01
C PRO A 97 -12.28 1.49 -2.54
N GLN A 98 -13.26 0.57 -2.57
CA GLN A 98 -14.63 0.86 -2.15
C GLN A 98 -14.45 1.68 -0.89
N PRO A 99 -14.94 2.94 -0.83
CA PRO A 99 -14.41 3.97 0.05
C PRO A 99 -14.08 3.27 1.35
N VAL A 100 -12.77 3.05 1.59
CA VAL A 100 -12.31 2.34 2.78
C VAL A 100 -13.09 3.03 3.85
N LYS A 101 -14.05 2.34 4.50
CA LYS A 101 -14.96 2.98 5.45
C LYS A 101 -14.04 3.79 6.33
N SER A 102 -14.00 5.10 6.12
CA SER A 102 -12.95 5.91 6.69
C SER A 102 -13.40 6.02 8.12
N ILE A 103 -12.86 5.14 8.96
CA ILE A 103 -13.22 5.11 10.37
C ILE A 103 -12.83 6.49 10.85
N ALA A 104 -13.81 7.26 11.30
CA ALA A 104 -13.53 8.52 11.93
C ALA A 104 -12.87 8.17 13.28
N GLN A 105 -11.57 8.41 13.38
CA GLN A 105 -10.79 8.12 14.58
C GLN A 105 -10.30 9.42 15.23
N ASP A 106 -10.55 9.55 16.52
CA ASP A 106 -10.01 10.62 17.35
C ASP A 106 -9.39 10.00 18.60
N TRP A 107 -8.07 9.93 18.60
CA TRP A 107 -7.28 9.33 19.67
C TRP A 107 -6.94 10.32 20.79
N GLY A 108 -7.25 11.62 20.64
CA GLY A 108 -6.95 12.65 21.64
C GLY A 108 -5.53 12.55 22.23
N GLU A 109 -5.43 12.55 23.56
CA GLU A 109 -4.17 12.40 24.32
C GLU A 109 -3.82 10.93 24.64
N SER A 110 -4.25 9.96 23.81
CA SER A 110 -4.00 8.55 24.12
C SER A 110 -2.49 8.24 24.19
N PRO A 111 -2.04 7.39 25.13
CA PRO A 111 -0.64 6.95 25.17
C PRO A 111 -0.25 6.15 23.92
N ASP A 112 1.01 6.27 23.50
CA ASP A 112 1.58 5.40 22.47
C ASP A 112 1.69 3.96 22.98
N VAL A 113 1.17 3.02 22.20
CA VAL A 113 1.15 1.58 22.47
C VAL A 113 1.76 0.77 21.32
N SER A 114 2.65 1.40 20.54
CA SER A 114 3.45 0.75 19.50
C SER A 114 4.26 -0.41 20.09
N LEU A 115 4.84 -0.21 21.28
CA LEU A 115 5.46 -1.26 22.08
C LEU A 115 4.50 -1.71 23.18
N PHE A 116 3.97 -2.94 23.05
CA PHE A 116 3.01 -3.51 24.00
C PHE A 116 3.28 -5.00 24.17
N TYR A 117 3.38 -5.48 25.41
CA TYR A 117 3.79 -6.85 25.73
C TYR A 117 2.77 -7.58 26.61
N GLY A 118 2.56 -8.85 26.31
CA GLY A 118 1.66 -9.72 27.08
C GLY A 118 0.20 -9.28 27.01
N ARG A 119 -0.58 -9.59 28.06
CA ARG A 119 -2.02 -9.26 28.20
C ARG A 119 -2.94 -9.85 27.12
N THR A 120 -2.48 -10.88 26.40
CA THR A 120 -3.23 -11.51 25.31
C THR A 120 -4.55 -12.11 25.81
N ALA A 121 -4.57 -12.69 27.01
CA ALA A 121 -5.79 -13.26 27.58
C ALA A 121 -6.85 -12.18 27.82
N GLU A 122 -6.46 -11.05 28.42
CA GLU A 122 -7.34 -9.91 28.66
C GLU A 122 -7.81 -9.28 27.35
N LEU A 123 -6.92 -9.07 26.38
CA LEU A 123 -7.29 -8.56 25.05
C LEU A 123 -8.31 -9.46 24.34
N ASN A 124 -8.11 -10.79 24.37
CA ASN A 124 -9.05 -11.74 23.77
C ASN A 124 -10.42 -11.68 24.45
N THR A 125 -10.43 -11.64 25.79
CA THR A 125 -11.68 -11.55 26.57
C THR A 125 -12.44 -10.28 26.24
N LEU A 126 -11.75 -9.14 26.25
CA LEU A 126 -12.35 -7.84 25.95
C LEU A 126 -12.83 -7.75 24.51
N THR A 127 -12.07 -8.31 23.56
CA THR A 127 -12.47 -8.37 22.14
C THR A 127 -13.73 -9.18 21.95
N GLN A 128 -13.84 -10.34 22.62
CA GLN A 128 -15.05 -11.16 22.60
C GLN A 128 -16.24 -10.39 23.17
N TRP A 129 -16.09 -9.78 24.35
CA TRP A 129 -17.17 -9.01 24.97
C TRP A 129 -17.68 -7.89 24.05
N ILE A 130 -16.79 -7.18 23.37
CA ILE A 130 -17.16 -6.08 22.48
C ILE A 130 -17.83 -6.59 21.19
N LEU A 131 -17.21 -7.55 20.49
CA LEU A 131 -17.62 -7.93 19.13
C LEU A 131 -18.67 -9.03 19.08
N GLN A 132 -18.54 -10.04 19.93
CA GLN A 132 -19.42 -11.22 19.96
C GLN A 132 -20.58 -10.98 20.91
N ASP A 133 -20.29 -10.68 22.17
CA ASP A 133 -21.30 -10.58 23.23
C ASP A 133 -22.03 -9.21 23.21
N ARG A 134 -21.55 -8.28 22.38
CA ARG A 134 -22.12 -6.93 22.18
C ARG A 134 -22.24 -6.11 23.46
N CYS A 135 -21.31 -6.29 24.40
CA CYS A 135 -21.22 -5.49 25.61
C CYS A 135 -20.99 -4.01 25.27
N ARG A 136 -21.90 -3.13 25.71
CA ARG A 136 -21.85 -1.68 25.42
C ARG A 136 -21.06 -0.88 26.45
N LEU A 137 -20.83 -1.45 27.64
CA LEU A 137 -20.07 -0.84 28.72
C LEU A 137 -19.16 -1.90 29.33
N ILE A 138 -17.87 -1.60 29.40
CA ILE A 138 -16.87 -2.48 30.00
C ILE A 138 -15.99 -1.64 30.92
N GLY A 139 -15.84 -2.09 32.17
CA GLY A 139 -14.92 -1.47 33.14
C GLY A 139 -13.60 -2.25 33.22
N ILE A 140 -12.47 -1.54 33.08
CA ILE A 140 -11.13 -2.11 33.30
C ILE A 140 -10.61 -1.55 34.63
N ILE A 141 -10.53 -2.41 35.66
CA ILE A 141 -10.20 -2.03 37.04
C ILE A 141 -8.91 -2.75 37.47
N GLY A 142 -8.13 -2.11 38.35
CA GLY A 142 -6.87 -2.66 38.85
C GLY A 142 -6.00 -1.58 39.47
N ILE A 143 -4.88 -1.99 40.08
CA ILE A 143 -3.95 -1.10 40.78
C ILE A 143 -3.36 -0.01 39.89
N GLY A 144 -2.84 1.07 40.48
CA GLY A 144 -2.16 2.15 39.77
C GLY A 144 -0.96 1.64 38.94
N GLY A 145 -0.69 2.25 37.79
CA GLY A 145 0.48 1.91 36.96
C GLY A 145 0.43 0.56 36.22
N ILE A 146 -0.56 -0.30 36.48
CA ILE A 146 -0.62 -1.68 35.95
C ILE A 146 -0.85 -1.80 34.43
N GLY A 147 -1.02 -0.68 33.72
CA GLY A 147 -1.19 -0.63 32.27
C GLY A 147 -2.64 -0.63 31.76
N LYS A 148 -3.64 -0.32 32.60
CA LYS A 148 -5.08 -0.31 32.20
C LYS A 148 -5.36 0.60 31.00
N THR A 149 -4.80 1.81 31.03
CA THR A 149 -4.96 2.79 29.94
C THR A 149 -4.30 2.30 28.66
N ALA A 150 -3.11 1.70 28.74
CA ALA A 150 -2.45 1.13 27.57
C ALA A 150 -3.26 -0.05 27.00
N LEU A 151 -3.82 -0.90 27.86
CA LEU A 151 -4.68 -2.02 27.46
C LEU A 151 -5.93 -1.54 26.73
N SER A 152 -6.61 -0.49 27.20
CA SER A 152 -7.81 0.03 26.53
C SER A 152 -7.51 0.63 25.17
N VAL A 153 -6.39 1.36 25.02
CA VAL A 153 -5.96 1.91 23.73
C VAL A 153 -5.57 0.78 22.77
N LYS A 154 -4.79 -0.21 23.24
CA LYS A 154 -4.38 -1.33 22.39
C LYS A 154 -5.57 -2.14 21.89
N LEU A 155 -6.54 -2.41 22.77
CA LEU A 155 -7.79 -3.06 22.41
C LEU A 155 -8.56 -2.25 21.35
N ALA A 156 -8.75 -0.95 21.59
CA ALA A 156 -9.47 -0.07 20.66
C ALA A 156 -8.81 -0.07 19.27
N GLN A 157 -7.48 0.00 19.19
CA GLN A 157 -6.74 -0.08 17.92
C GLN A 157 -6.95 -1.44 17.22
N GLN A 158 -7.08 -2.55 17.95
CA GLN A 158 -7.31 -3.87 17.37
C GLN A 158 -8.71 -4.05 16.79
N VAL A 159 -9.72 -3.40 17.40
CA VAL A 159 -11.13 -3.56 17.00
C VAL A 159 -11.67 -2.39 16.20
N GLN A 160 -10.88 -1.32 15.98
CA GLN A 160 -11.31 -0.07 15.34
C GLN A 160 -12.03 -0.29 14.01
N ASP A 161 -11.57 -1.25 13.20
CA ASP A 161 -12.12 -1.54 11.86
C ASP A 161 -13.54 -2.12 11.89
N LYS A 162 -14.05 -2.45 13.08
CA LYS A 162 -15.41 -2.94 13.31
C LYS A 162 -16.40 -1.82 13.64
N PHE A 163 -15.92 -0.58 13.79
CA PHE A 163 -16.72 0.59 14.16
C PHE A 163 -16.63 1.68 13.09
N SER A 164 -17.68 2.49 12.97
CA SER A 164 -17.67 3.67 12.10
C SER A 164 -16.91 4.84 12.72
N TYR A 165 -16.94 4.94 14.05
CA TYR A 165 -16.30 5.99 14.84
C TYR A 165 -15.56 5.37 16.02
N VAL A 166 -14.36 5.87 16.29
CA VAL A 166 -13.58 5.54 17.49
C VAL A 166 -13.14 6.84 18.13
N ILE A 167 -13.53 7.05 19.39
CA ILE A 167 -13.16 8.25 20.15
C ILE A 167 -12.53 7.83 21.46
N TRP A 168 -11.35 8.36 21.73
CA TRP A 168 -10.68 8.23 23.02
C TRP A 168 -10.55 9.59 23.70
N ARG A 169 -10.94 9.66 24.97
CA ARG A 169 -10.83 10.87 25.78
C ARG A 169 -10.27 10.57 27.16
N SER A 170 -9.37 11.42 27.61
CA SER A 170 -8.94 11.47 29.00
C SER A 170 -10.03 12.16 29.83
N LEU A 171 -10.52 11.49 30.86
CA LEU A 171 -11.40 12.09 31.87
C LEU A 171 -10.64 12.49 33.14
N ARG A 172 -9.31 12.62 33.04
CA ARG A 172 -8.48 13.10 34.15
C ARG A 172 -8.92 14.51 34.53
N ASN A 173 -8.94 14.82 35.82
CA ASN A 173 -9.42 16.09 36.38
C ASN A 173 -10.91 16.36 36.15
N ALA A 174 -11.70 15.34 35.77
CA ALA A 174 -13.16 15.39 35.64
C ALA A 174 -13.66 16.62 34.84
N PRO A 175 -13.35 16.70 33.52
CA PRO A 175 -13.83 17.81 32.71
C PRO A 175 -15.36 17.90 32.78
N PRO A 176 -15.95 19.12 32.76
CA PRO A 176 -17.39 19.27 32.73
C PRO A 176 -18.00 18.54 31.53
N LEU A 177 -19.16 17.91 31.72
CA LEU A 177 -19.86 17.20 30.65
C LEU A 177 -20.13 18.10 29.44
N ALA A 178 -20.46 19.38 29.66
CA ALA A 178 -20.68 20.35 28.59
C ALA A 178 -19.43 20.52 27.70
N THR A 179 -18.25 20.57 28.30
CA THR A 179 -16.96 20.63 27.59
C THR A 179 -16.74 19.37 26.77
N LEU A 180 -16.93 18.19 27.38
CA LEU A 180 -16.80 16.90 26.69
C LEU A 180 -17.77 16.81 25.49
N LEU A 181 -19.03 17.18 25.67
CA LEU A 181 -20.03 17.14 24.59
C LEU A 181 -19.70 18.10 23.45
N SER A 182 -19.19 19.29 23.76
CA SER A 182 -18.78 20.26 22.74
C SER A 182 -17.63 19.74 21.86
N GLU A 183 -16.80 18.84 22.38
CA GLU A 183 -15.74 18.17 21.62
C GLU A 183 -16.23 16.93 20.87
N LEU A 184 -17.13 16.14 21.48
CA LEU A 184 -17.58 14.85 20.92
C LEU A 184 -18.62 15.00 19.81
N VAL A 185 -19.59 15.92 19.95
CA VAL A 185 -20.72 16.04 19.01
C VAL A 185 -20.28 16.44 17.60
N PRO A 186 -19.35 17.39 17.38
CA PRO A 186 -18.90 17.74 16.03
C PRO A 186 -18.18 16.62 15.29
N PHE A 187 -17.73 15.59 16.02
CA PHE A 187 -16.96 14.48 15.46
C PHE A 187 -17.85 13.34 14.93
N VAL A 188 -19.10 13.24 15.39
CA VAL A 188 -20.05 12.17 15.04
C VAL A 188 -20.99 12.63 13.94
#